data_AF-A0A959L5R7-F1
#
_entry.id   AF-A0A959L5R7-F1
#
_cell.length_a   1.000
_cell.length_b   1.000
_cell.length_c   1.000
_cell.angle_alpha   90.00
_cell.angle_beta   90.00
_cell.angle_gamma   90.00
#
_symmetry.space_group_name_H-M   'P 1'
#
loop_
_entity.id
_entity.type
_entity.pdbx_description
1 polymer ?
#
loop_
_entity_poly.entity_id
_entity_poly.type
_entity_poly.pdbx_seq_one_letter_code
_entity_poly.pdbx_strand_id
1 'polypeptide(L)'
;MKKFWISFQLVMLLSGFGTTHMALSQSVLFEGPANLPSNPPNPPIIGSTKAWLWYAEKGALRFGDFEPSFWEKDSMGRSSSAWGTDNRASGLQAMAWGQDNISTKSDATSWGIDNLALASQATAFGTFCQAEGQASLAAGSHLFARSYAEIALGQYNKLQVNHNPITFDSSNYIFTLGNGTTSLNRSNALEIFKNGKNRFHALNFISDTINVVVDNQMISVENLSYLKIKASLPDIADQHTLILSNGIKTGQLLYLECILNSCQFLDGSSNAELTVNHDLQPGDILHLIWDGEQWLEIFFSDN
;
A
#
# COMPACT_ATOMS: atom_id res chain seq x y z
N MET A 1 10.24 -22.09 -61.85
CA MET A 1 11.29 -22.32 -60.85
C MET A 1 10.66 -22.36 -59.46
N LYS A 2 10.56 -23.54 -58.83
CA LYS A 2 10.11 -23.66 -57.43
C LYS A 2 11.29 -23.30 -56.52
N LYS A 3 11.18 -22.24 -55.73
CA LYS A 3 12.17 -21.90 -54.70
C LYS A 3 11.99 -22.89 -53.54
N PHE A 4 12.98 -23.77 -53.34
CA PHE A 4 13.11 -24.58 -52.14
C PHE A 4 13.64 -23.68 -51.02
N TRP A 5 12.91 -23.60 -49.92
CA TRP A 5 13.42 -23.05 -48.67
C TRP A 5 13.89 -24.23 -47.83
N ILE A 6 15.19 -24.29 -47.58
CA ILE A 6 15.78 -25.24 -46.62
C ILE A 6 15.83 -24.49 -45.28
N SER A 7 14.99 -24.88 -44.34
CA SER A 7 15.11 -24.46 -42.95
C SER A 7 16.22 -25.30 -42.31
N PHE A 8 17.33 -24.67 -41.92
CA PHE A 8 18.31 -25.30 -41.05
C PHE A 8 17.88 -25.06 -39.60
N GLN A 9 17.38 -26.10 -38.92
CA GLN A 9 17.35 -26.09 -37.46
C GLN A 9 18.76 -26.41 -36.96
N LEU A 10 19.49 -25.38 -36.54
CA LEU A 10 20.74 -25.58 -35.82
C LEU A 10 20.39 -26.02 -34.38
N VAL A 11 20.38 -27.32 -34.13
CA VAL A 11 20.37 -27.86 -32.77
C VAL A 11 21.79 -27.76 -32.23
N MET A 12 22.10 -26.68 -31.50
CA MET A 12 23.36 -26.57 -30.77
C MET A 12 23.30 -27.47 -29.52
N LEU A 13 23.70 -28.73 -29.68
CA LEU A 13 24.07 -29.62 -28.57
C LEU A 13 25.53 -29.32 -28.20
N LEU A 14 25.72 -28.40 -27.25
CA LEU A 14 27.04 -28.05 -26.73
C LEU A 14 27.34 -28.90 -25.50
N SER A 15 27.84 -30.11 -25.71
CA SER A 15 28.45 -30.91 -24.66
C SER A 15 29.94 -30.60 -24.58
N GLY A 16 30.38 -29.87 -23.55
CA GLY A 16 31.80 -29.62 -23.30
C GLY A 16 32.03 -28.88 -21.97
N PHE A 17 33.13 -29.23 -21.27
CA PHE A 17 33.56 -28.66 -19.99
C PHE A 17 34.11 -27.21 -20.13
N GLY A 18 33.32 -26.28 -20.69
CA GLY A 18 33.70 -24.87 -20.84
C GLY A 18 32.53 -23.91 -21.08
N THR A 19 32.73 -22.62 -20.83
CA THR A 19 31.74 -21.56 -21.09
C THR A 19 31.56 -21.36 -22.60
N THR A 20 30.36 -21.63 -23.11
CA THR A 20 30.04 -21.31 -24.50
C THR A 20 29.49 -19.88 -24.59
N HIS A 21 30.14 -19.04 -25.39
CA HIS A 21 29.70 -17.68 -25.67
C HIS A 21 28.96 -17.65 -27.01
N MET A 22 27.70 -17.21 -27.03
CA MET A 22 27.02 -16.80 -28.27
C MET A 22 27.21 -15.29 -28.44
N ALA A 23 28.11 -14.88 -29.33
CA ALA A 23 28.34 -13.48 -29.68
C ALA A 23 27.90 -13.24 -31.13
N LEU A 24 26.89 -12.40 -31.32
CA LEU A 24 26.37 -12.02 -32.63
C LEU A 24 26.47 -10.49 -32.76
N SER A 25 26.73 -10.01 -33.96
CA SER A 25 26.71 -8.57 -34.28
C SER A 25 25.29 -8.00 -34.46
N GLN A 26 24.27 -8.85 -34.26
CA GLN A 26 22.84 -8.55 -34.41
C GLN A 26 22.03 -9.13 -33.24
N SER A 27 20.78 -8.71 -33.10
CA SER A 27 19.85 -9.17 -32.05
C SER A 27 19.49 -10.65 -32.18
N VAL A 28 19.22 -11.30 -31.04
CA VAL A 28 18.67 -12.66 -30.97
C VAL A 28 17.19 -12.58 -30.59
N LEU A 29 16.34 -13.23 -31.38
CA LEU A 29 14.92 -13.40 -31.08
C LEU A 29 14.67 -14.84 -30.61
N PHE A 30 14.00 -14.98 -29.46
CA PHE A 30 13.50 -16.26 -28.96
C PHE A 30 12.00 -16.33 -29.20
N GLU A 31 11.56 -17.28 -30.00
CA GLU A 31 10.15 -17.47 -30.34
C GLU A 31 9.55 -18.64 -29.58
N GLY A 32 8.25 -18.58 -29.34
CA GLY A 32 7.44 -19.67 -28.79
C GLY A 32 6.26 -20.00 -29.71
N PRO A 33 5.51 -21.08 -29.42
CA PRO A 33 4.34 -21.43 -30.20
C PRO A 33 3.27 -20.33 -30.12
N ALA A 34 2.54 -20.11 -31.22
CA ALA A 34 1.47 -19.10 -31.27
C ALA A 34 0.32 -19.38 -30.27
N ASN A 35 0.10 -20.66 -29.93
CA ASN A 35 -0.86 -21.08 -28.92
C ASN A 35 -0.14 -21.87 -27.83
N LEU A 36 -0.31 -21.46 -26.57
CA LEU A 36 0.29 -22.16 -25.43
C LEU A 36 -0.51 -23.44 -25.10
N PRO A 37 0.17 -24.57 -24.84
CA PRO A 37 -0.50 -25.82 -24.48
C PRO A 37 -1.27 -25.70 -23.15
N SER A 38 -2.37 -26.44 -23.02
CA SER A 38 -3.15 -26.55 -21.77
C SER A 38 -2.37 -27.26 -20.66
N ASN A 39 -1.62 -28.30 -21.00
CA ASN A 39 -0.74 -29.05 -20.10
C ASN A 39 0.70 -29.03 -20.63
N PRO A 40 1.50 -28.01 -20.28
CA PRO A 40 2.87 -27.92 -20.73
C PRO A 40 3.76 -28.99 -20.05
N PRO A 41 4.73 -29.58 -20.76
CA PRO A 41 5.70 -30.51 -20.18
C PRO A 41 6.64 -29.80 -19.20
N ASN A 42 7.34 -30.54 -18.35
CA ASN A 42 8.36 -29.94 -17.50
C ASN A 42 9.45 -29.27 -18.36
N PRO A 43 9.96 -28.10 -17.94
CA PRO A 43 11.09 -27.47 -18.62
C PRO A 43 12.35 -28.35 -18.49
N PRO A 44 13.31 -28.19 -19.40
CA PRO A 44 14.59 -28.91 -19.34
C PRO A 44 15.49 -28.32 -18.23
N ILE A 45 15.28 -28.74 -16.98
CA ILE A 45 16.14 -28.37 -15.85
C ILE A 45 17.25 -29.43 -15.73
N ILE A 46 18.50 -29.04 -15.99
CA ILE A 46 19.65 -29.95 -15.90
C ILE A 46 20.54 -29.52 -14.75
N GLY A 47 20.33 -30.08 -13.54
CA GLY A 47 21.29 -30.16 -12.42
C GLY A 47 22.06 -28.90 -12.00
N SER A 48 21.76 -27.74 -12.57
CA SER A 48 22.46 -26.47 -12.41
C SER A 48 21.66 -25.59 -11.48
N THR A 49 22.36 -24.90 -10.60
CA THR A 49 21.79 -23.89 -9.71
C THR A 49 21.87 -22.49 -10.30
N LYS A 50 22.36 -22.35 -11.54
CA LYS A 50 22.44 -21.08 -12.28
C LYS A 50 22.06 -21.29 -13.74
N ALA A 51 21.11 -20.53 -14.27
CA ALA A 51 20.72 -20.68 -15.67
C ALA A 51 20.06 -19.41 -16.24
N TRP A 52 19.84 -19.44 -17.55
CA TRP A 52 18.92 -18.58 -18.26
C TRP A 52 17.97 -19.50 -19.04
N LEU A 53 16.66 -19.32 -18.90
CA LEU A 53 15.63 -20.17 -19.49
C LEU A 53 14.53 -19.32 -20.12
N TRP A 54 14.33 -19.53 -21.42
CA TRP A 54 13.10 -19.21 -22.12
C TRP A 54 12.22 -20.48 -22.16
N TYR A 55 11.13 -20.48 -21.40
CA TYR A 55 10.17 -21.58 -21.36
C TYR A 55 9.01 -21.29 -22.31
N ALA A 56 9.20 -21.66 -23.57
CA ALA A 56 8.32 -21.33 -24.69
C ALA A 56 6.87 -21.78 -24.46
N GLU A 57 6.64 -22.92 -23.82
CA GLU A 57 5.31 -23.50 -23.58
C GLU A 57 4.47 -22.71 -22.56
N LYS A 58 5.11 -21.79 -21.84
CA LYS A 58 4.42 -20.80 -20.99
C LYS A 58 4.73 -19.37 -21.39
N GLY A 59 5.63 -19.11 -22.33
CA GLY A 59 6.16 -17.77 -22.58
C GLY A 59 6.83 -17.17 -21.34
N ALA A 60 7.44 -18.02 -20.51
CA ALA A 60 8.00 -17.62 -19.22
C ALA A 60 9.52 -17.41 -19.32
N LEU A 61 10.01 -16.34 -18.69
CA LEU A 61 11.43 -16.00 -18.67
C LEU A 61 12.01 -16.24 -17.28
N ARG A 62 13.14 -16.94 -17.19
CA ARG A 62 13.86 -17.16 -15.94
C ARG A 62 15.34 -16.89 -16.11
N PHE A 63 15.98 -16.23 -15.14
CA PHE A 63 17.43 -16.12 -15.12
C PHE A 63 18.01 -15.88 -13.73
N GLY A 64 19.19 -16.44 -13.48
CA GLY A 64 19.91 -16.27 -12.23
C GLY A 64 20.08 -17.59 -11.49
N ASP A 65 20.14 -17.49 -10.17
CA ASP A 65 20.42 -18.60 -9.28
C ASP A 65 19.10 -19.19 -8.76
N PHE A 66 19.01 -20.51 -8.67
CA PHE A 66 17.76 -21.16 -8.28
C PHE A 66 17.95 -22.55 -7.70
N GLU A 67 17.08 -22.88 -6.75
CA GLU A 67 16.72 -24.23 -6.38
C GLU A 67 15.87 -24.89 -7.49
N PRO A 68 16.21 -26.10 -7.96
CA PRO A 68 15.55 -26.72 -9.12
C PRO A 68 14.01 -26.74 -9.06
N SER A 69 13.45 -26.93 -7.87
CA SER A 69 11.99 -26.96 -7.65
C SER A 69 11.27 -25.64 -7.98
N PHE A 70 11.99 -24.50 -7.95
CA PHE A 70 11.41 -23.18 -8.24
C PHE A 70 11.28 -22.93 -9.74
N TRP A 71 11.94 -23.74 -10.56
CA TRP A 71 11.86 -23.66 -12.01
C TRP A 71 11.10 -24.84 -12.61
N GLU A 72 10.36 -25.62 -11.81
CA GLU A 72 9.41 -26.61 -12.32
C GLU A 72 8.18 -25.93 -12.95
N LYS A 73 7.45 -26.67 -13.80
CA LYS A 73 6.29 -26.12 -14.49
C LYS A 73 5.30 -25.47 -13.51
N ASP A 74 5.05 -26.06 -12.34
CA ASP A 74 4.05 -25.56 -11.38
C ASP A 74 4.55 -24.35 -10.54
N SER A 75 5.84 -24.02 -10.68
CA SER A 75 6.46 -22.83 -10.12
C SER A 75 6.55 -21.67 -11.13
N MET A 76 6.04 -21.88 -12.36
CA MET A 76 6.05 -20.88 -13.43
C MET A 76 4.66 -20.63 -13.99
N GLY A 77 4.20 -19.39 -13.88
CA GLY A 77 2.97 -18.96 -14.54
C GLY A 77 3.15 -18.76 -16.05
N ARG A 78 2.03 -18.72 -16.78
CA ARG A 78 2.05 -18.29 -18.19
C ARG A 78 2.43 -16.82 -18.27
N SER A 79 3.25 -16.44 -19.25
CA SER A 79 3.78 -15.09 -19.47
C SER A 79 4.46 -14.49 -18.23
N SER A 80 4.97 -15.32 -17.32
CA SER A 80 5.58 -14.88 -16.07
C SER A 80 7.08 -14.62 -16.23
N SER A 81 7.64 -13.76 -15.39
CA SER A 81 9.09 -13.54 -15.34
C SER A 81 9.61 -13.64 -13.91
N ALA A 82 10.72 -14.35 -13.72
CA ALA A 82 11.40 -14.35 -12.42
C ALA A 82 12.91 -14.34 -12.61
N TRP A 83 13.61 -13.54 -11.81
CA TRP A 83 15.06 -13.40 -11.96
C TRP A 83 15.80 -12.88 -10.74
N GLY A 84 17.06 -13.31 -10.62
CA GLY A 84 17.87 -13.17 -9.41
C GLY A 84 18.01 -14.52 -8.72
N THR A 85 17.95 -14.56 -7.39
CA THR A 85 18.13 -15.78 -6.59
C THR A 85 16.80 -16.29 -6.06
N ASP A 86 16.45 -17.54 -6.34
CA ASP A 86 15.33 -18.25 -5.69
C ASP A 86 13.97 -17.54 -5.74
N ASN A 87 13.68 -16.88 -6.86
CA ASN A 87 12.38 -16.24 -7.07
C ASN A 87 11.37 -17.19 -7.73
N ARG A 88 10.12 -17.15 -7.27
CA ARG A 88 9.00 -17.95 -7.80
C ARG A 88 7.86 -17.06 -8.29
N ALA A 89 7.68 -16.97 -9.60
CA ALA A 89 6.52 -16.35 -10.24
C ALA A 89 5.57 -17.43 -10.81
N SER A 90 4.67 -17.98 -9.99
CA SER A 90 3.77 -19.08 -10.39
C SER A 90 2.41 -18.63 -10.92
N GLY A 91 2.01 -17.37 -10.67
CA GLY A 91 0.77 -16.79 -11.18
C GLY A 91 0.84 -16.39 -12.66
N LEU A 92 -0.32 -16.35 -13.34
CA LEU A 92 -0.44 -15.82 -14.70
C LEU A 92 0.13 -14.39 -14.76
N GLN A 93 1.04 -14.11 -15.69
CA GLN A 93 1.71 -12.80 -15.85
C GLN A 93 2.43 -12.30 -14.59
N ALA A 94 2.70 -13.18 -13.62
CA ALA A 94 3.36 -12.80 -12.39
C ALA A 94 4.84 -12.43 -12.62
N MET A 95 5.35 -11.55 -11.77
CA MET A 95 6.72 -11.06 -11.82
C MET A 95 7.38 -11.21 -10.44
N ALA A 96 8.56 -11.82 -10.34
CA ALA A 96 9.26 -12.00 -9.06
C ALA A 96 10.78 -11.82 -9.22
N TRP A 97 11.35 -10.73 -8.70
CA TRP A 97 12.75 -10.37 -8.98
C TRP A 97 13.53 -9.95 -7.74
N GLY A 98 14.81 -10.32 -7.67
CA GLY A 98 15.68 -10.06 -6.51
C GLY A 98 16.09 -11.37 -5.83
N GLN A 99 15.82 -11.51 -4.54
CA GLN A 99 16.11 -12.73 -3.78
C GLN A 99 14.86 -13.24 -3.04
N ASP A 100 14.58 -14.54 -3.13
CA ASP A 100 13.56 -15.25 -2.33
C ASP A 100 12.13 -14.68 -2.43
N ASN A 101 11.77 -14.04 -3.56
CA ASN A 101 10.44 -13.47 -3.74
C ASN A 101 9.45 -14.48 -4.33
N ILE A 102 8.20 -14.44 -3.87
CA ILE A 102 7.13 -15.35 -4.33
C ILE A 102 5.90 -14.54 -4.79
N SER A 103 5.51 -14.71 -6.05
CA SER A 103 4.30 -14.15 -6.66
C SER A 103 3.38 -15.26 -7.18
N THR A 104 2.23 -15.45 -6.53
CA THR A 104 1.43 -16.68 -6.70
C THR A 104 0.14 -16.53 -7.51
N LYS A 105 -0.33 -15.32 -7.77
CA LYS A 105 -1.62 -15.04 -8.43
C LYS A 105 -1.46 -14.21 -9.71
N SER A 106 -2.57 -14.03 -10.43
CA SER A 106 -2.57 -13.28 -11.70
C SER A 106 -2.04 -11.87 -11.49
N ASP A 107 -1.10 -11.45 -12.32
CA ASP A 107 -0.53 -10.10 -12.34
C ASP A 107 0.12 -9.69 -11.01
N ALA A 108 0.43 -10.65 -10.14
CA ALA A 108 1.11 -10.42 -8.88
C ALA A 108 2.58 -10.08 -9.13
N THR A 109 3.10 -9.08 -8.42
CA THR A 109 4.46 -8.59 -8.57
C THR A 109 5.18 -8.59 -7.22
N SER A 110 6.35 -9.20 -7.14
CA SER A 110 7.20 -9.15 -5.96
C SER A 110 8.63 -8.73 -6.35
N TRP A 111 9.20 -7.75 -5.64
CA TRP A 111 10.53 -7.24 -5.95
C TRP A 111 11.30 -6.84 -4.69
N GLY A 112 12.49 -7.43 -4.52
CA GLY A 112 13.41 -7.12 -3.43
C GLY A 112 13.92 -8.39 -2.77
N ILE A 113 13.77 -8.51 -1.46
CA ILE A 113 14.23 -9.67 -0.68
C ILE A 113 13.05 -10.23 0.15
N ASP A 114 12.77 -11.53 0.02
CA ASP A 114 11.77 -12.24 0.84
C ASP A 114 10.34 -11.66 0.78
N ASN A 115 9.91 -11.15 -0.37
CA ASN A 115 8.55 -10.59 -0.50
C ASN A 115 7.53 -11.63 -1.02
N LEU A 116 6.29 -11.54 -0.53
CA LEU A 116 5.18 -12.39 -0.91
C LEU A 116 4.03 -11.57 -1.52
N ALA A 117 3.79 -11.71 -2.82
CA ALA A 117 2.59 -11.20 -3.48
C ALA A 117 1.58 -12.36 -3.68
N LEU A 118 0.58 -12.41 -2.80
CA LEU A 118 -0.27 -13.58 -2.59
C LEU A 118 -1.68 -13.46 -3.20
N ALA A 119 -2.05 -12.27 -3.66
CA ALA A 119 -3.33 -11.99 -4.29
C ALA A 119 -3.19 -11.46 -5.72
N SER A 120 -4.28 -11.50 -6.50
CA SER A 120 -4.28 -11.01 -7.88
C SER A 120 -4.02 -9.51 -7.90
N GLN A 121 -3.18 -9.05 -8.85
CA GLN A 121 -2.74 -7.66 -8.99
C GLN A 121 -2.03 -7.08 -7.76
N ALA A 122 -1.65 -7.93 -6.79
CA ALA A 122 -0.97 -7.50 -5.59
C ALA A 122 0.51 -7.20 -5.88
N THR A 123 1.06 -6.18 -5.25
CA THR A 123 2.47 -5.81 -5.37
C THR A 123 3.15 -5.80 -4.01
N ALA A 124 4.24 -6.54 -3.85
CA ALA A 124 5.08 -6.54 -2.65
C ALA A 124 6.51 -6.10 -3.00
N PHE A 125 6.98 -5.00 -2.40
CA PHE A 125 8.26 -4.38 -2.74
C PHE A 125 9.09 -4.05 -1.50
N GLY A 126 10.40 -4.34 -1.55
CA GLY A 126 11.35 -4.06 -0.47
C GLY A 126 11.84 -5.31 0.24
N THR A 127 11.68 -5.41 1.56
CA THR A 127 12.17 -6.56 2.34
C THR A 127 11.08 -7.13 3.25
N PHE A 128 10.82 -8.44 3.18
CA PHE A 128 9.82 -9.13 4.01
C PHE A 128 8.40 -8.54 3.95
N CYS A 129 7.96 -8.04 2.80
CA CYS A 129 6.60 -7.51 2.63
C CYS A 129 5.63 -8.58 2.12
N GLN A 130 4.38 -8.54 2.61
CA GLN A 130 3.30 -9.45 2.20
C GLN A 130 2.09 -8.65 1.68
N ALA A 131 1.76 -8.82 0.41
CA ALA A 131 0.58 -8.25 -0.23
C ALA A 131 -0.48 -9.35 -0.41
N GLU A 132 -1.44 -9.41 0.52
CA GLU A 132 -2.45 -10.47 0.65
C GLU A 132 -3.83 -10.06 0.12
N GLY A 133 -4.08 -8.75 -0.01
CA GLY A 133 -5.30 -8.20 -0.61
C GLY A 133 -5.23 -8.14 -2.14
N GLN A 134 -6.34 -8.41 -2.82
CA GLN A 134 -6.42 -8.20 -4.27
C GLN A 134 -6.20 -6.71 -4.58
N ALA A 135 -5.35 -6.44 -5.58
CA ALA A 135 -4.88 -5.09 -5.94
C ALA A 135 -4.19 -4.32 -4.79
N SER A 136 -3.67 -5.01 -3.76
CA SER A 136 -2.96 -4.35 -2.65
C SER A 136 -1.49 -4.07 -2.98
N LEU A 137 -0.89 -3.12 -2.26
CA LEU A 137 0.52 -2.75 -2.35
C LEU A 137 1.13 -2.77 -0.95
N ALA A 138 2.19 -3.56 -0.73
CA ALA A 138 3.03 -3.48 0.46
C ALA A 138 4.45 -3.07 0.04
N ALA A 139 4.90 -1.86 0.39
CA ALA A 139 6.18 -1.32 -0.05
C ALA A 139 7.01 -0.73 1.10
N GLY A 140 8.14 -1.38 1.43
CA GLY A 140 9.02 -0.99 2.54
C GLY A 140 9.68 -2.20 3.23
N SER A 141 9.57 -2.27 4.56
CA SER A 141 10.19 -3.35 5.35
C SER A 141 9.21 -4.00 6.33
N HIS A 142 9.01 -5.31 6.22
CA HIS A 142 8.19 -6.10 7.15
C HIS A 142 6.71 -5.67 7.21
N LEU A 143 6.14 -5.34 6.06
CA LEU A 143 4.78 -4.81 5.91
C LEU A 143 3.78 -5.89 5.49
N PHE A 144 2.51 -5.66 5.82
CA PHE A 144 1.38 -6.48 5.38
C PHE A 144 0.28 -5.58 4.83
N ALA A 145 -0.11 -5.77 3.57
CA ALA A 145 -1.29 -5.14 2.96
C ALA A 145 -2.36 -6.21 2.71
N ARG A 146 -3.31 -6.34 3.63
CA ARG A 146 -4.20 -7.51 3.74
C ARG A 146 -5.61 -7.27 3.24
N SER A 147 -6.06 -6.03 3.21
CA SER A 147 -7.38 -5.72 2.67
C SER A 147 -7.34 -5.49 1.15
N TYR A 148 -8.47 -5.73 0.49
CA TYR A 148 -8.68 -5.37 -0.92
C TYR A 148 -8.22 -3.93 -1.19
N ALA A 149 -7.37 -3.71 -2.19
CA ALA A 149 -6.82 -2.40 -2.58
C ALA A 149 -6.13 -1.61 -1.45
N GLU A 150 -5.62 -2.27 -0.40
CA GLU A 150 -4.84 -1.60 0.66
C GLU A 150 -3.45 -1.22 0.18
N ILE A 151 -2.98 -0.03 0.56
CA ILE A 151 -1.59 0.40 0.41
C ILE A 151 -0.93 0.47 1.80
N ALA A 152 0.09 -0.34 2.04
CA ALA A 152 0.92 -0.30 3.24
C ALA A 152 2.34 0.18 2.92
N LEU A 153 2.79 1.22 3.60
CA LEU A 153 4.13 1.81 3.44
C LEU A 153 4.91 1.84 4.76
N GLY A 154 6.23 2.04 4.70
CA GLY A 154 7.08 2.27 5.87
C GLY A 154 7.69 0.98 6.43
N GLN A 155 7.59 0.77 7.75
CA GLN A 155 8.10 -0.44 8.39
C GLN A 155 7.19 -0.99 9.50
N TYR A 156 7.10 -2.32 9.59
CA TYR A 156 6.42 -3.03 10.68
C TYR A 156 5.01 -2.47 10.98
N ASN A 157 4.16 -2.33 9.96
CA ASN A 157 2.81 -1.84 10.14
C ASN A 157 1.99 -2.73 11.08
N LYS A 158 1.13 -2.10 11.86
CA LYS A 158 0.14 -2.77 12.71
C LYS A 158 -0.99 -3.32 11.85
N LEU A 159 -1.32 -4.57 12.12
CA LEU A 159 -2.26 -5.35 11.33
C LEU A 159 -3.72 -5.14 11.77
N GLN A 160 -4.63 -5.00 10.80
CA GLN A 160 -6.07 -4.97 11.10
C GLN A 160 -6.63 -6.38 11.31
N VAL A 161 -7.09 -6.72 12.52
CA VAL A 161 -7.58 -8.07 12.85
C VAL A 161 -8.64 -8.56 11.87
N ASN A 162 -9.70 -7.76 11.66
CA ASN A 162 -10.77 -8.08 10.73
C ASN A 162 -10.54 -7.35 9.41
N HIS A 163 -10.39 -8.10 8.32
CA HIS A 163 -10.21 -7.55 6.98
C HIS A 163 -10.83 -8.48 5.93
N ASN A 164 -11.11 -7.92 4.77
CA ASN A 164 -11.58 -8.58 3.58
C ASN A 164 -10.53 -8.39 2.46
N PRO A 165 -9.85 -9.46 2.03
CA PRO A 165 -8.82 -9.37 0.99
C PRO A 165 -9.39 -9.30 -0.43
N ILE A 166 -10.68 -9.56 -0.65
CA ILE A 166 -11.26 -9.76 -1.99
C ILE A 166 -12.18 -8.60 -2.39
N THR A 167 -13.01 -8.11 -1.49
CA THR A 167 -14.03 -7.09 -1.81
C THR A 167 -13.91 -5.87 -0.91
N PHE A 168 -14.51 -4.77 -1.37
CA PHE A 168 -14.60 -3.54 -0.60
C PHE A 168 -15.37 -3.76 0.70
N ASP A 169 -14.75 -3.35 1.81
CA ASP A 169 -15.37 -3.29 3.14
C ASP A 169 -15.04 -1.94 3.75
N SER A 170 -16.06 -1.11 3.97
CA SER A 170 -15.93 0.25 4.48
C SER A 170 -15.12 0.38 5.78
N SER A 171 -15.08 -0.68 6.58
CA SER A 171 -14.37 -0.72 7.87
C SER A 171 -12.89 -1.10 7.74
N ASN A 172 -12.41 -1.42 6.54
CA ASN A 172 -11.04 -1.89 6.31
C ASN A 172 -10.09 -0.75 5.94
N TYR A 173 -8.79 -0.97 6.12
CA TYR A 173 -7.76 -0.03 5.67
C TYR A 173 -7.75 0.10 4.15
N ILE A 174 -7.61 1.33 3.66
CA ILE A 174 -7.20 1.64 2.29
C ILE A 174 -5.74 2.10 2.25
N PHE A 175 -5.25 2.69 3.34
CA PHE A 175 -3.86 3.12 3.48
C PHE A 175 -3.34 2.95 4.91
N THR A 176 -2.14 2.41 5.07
CA THR A 176 -1.40 2.39 6.33
C THR A 176 0.04 2.84 6.15
N LEU A 177 0.53 3.64 7.09
CA LEU A 177 1.95 3.99 7.20
C LEU A 177 2.51 3.38 8.48
N GLY A 178 3.24 2.28 8.33
CA GLY A 178 3.91 1.59 9.43
C GLY A 178 5.12 2.36 9.95
N ASN A 179 5.21 2.50 11.27
CA ASN A 179 6.37 3.06 11.98
C ASN A 179 6.82 2.15 13.13
N GLY A 180 6.46 0.87 13.08
CA GLY A 180 6.89 -0.11 14.07
C GLY A 180 8.40 -0.34 14.02
N THR A 181 8.95 -0.88 15.10
CA THR A 181 10.41 -1.08 15.23
C THR A 181 10.82 -2.53 15.09
N THR A 182 9.94 -3.47 15.41
CA THR A 182 10.20 -4.92 15.35
C THR A 182 8.92 -5.69 15.01
N SER A 183 9.06 -6.98 14.72
CA SER A 183 7.92 -7.88 14.48
C SER A 183 6.98 -8.01 15.67
N LEU A 184 7.48 -7.76 16.89
CA LEU A 184 6.72 -7.76 18.14
C LEU A 184 6.16 -6.36 18.47
N ASN A 185 6.78 -5.30 17.95
CA ASN A 185 6.41 -3.90 18.21
C ASN A 185 5.94 -3.24 16.92
N ARG A 186 4.84 -3.74 16.37
CA ARG A 186 4.20 -3.19 15.17
C ARG A 186 3.34 -1.98 15.53
N SER A 187 3.48 -0.90 14.77
CA SER A 187 2.68 0.32 14.93
C SER A 187 2.46 1.00 13.59
N ASN A 188 1.39 1.78 13.51
CA ASN A 188 1.09 2.65 12.38
C ASN A 188 1.21 4.10 12.85
N ALA A 189 1.86 4.95 12.08
CA ALA A 189 1.82 6.40 12.24
C ALA A 189 0.51 6.99 11.69
N LEU A 190 -0.02 6.39 10.61
CA LEU A 190 -1.25 6.79 9.93
C LEU A 190 -2.03 5.55 9.49
N GLU A 191 -3.36 5.59 9.71
CA GLU A 191 -4.33 4.63 9.22
C GLU A 191 -5.46 5.39 8.51
N ILE A 192 -5.80 4.99 7.29
CA ILE A 192 -6.96 5.50 6.54
C ILE A 192 -7.85 4.32 6.20
N PHE A 193 -9.13 4.45 6.50
CA PHE A 193 -10.16 3.46 6.23
C PHE A 193 -10.83 3.72 4.88
N LYS A 194 -11.41 2.67 4.29
CA LYS A 194 -12.13 2.74 3.02
C LYS A 194 -13.35 3.66 3.04
N ASN A 195 -13.92 3.92 4.21
CA ASN A 195 -14.97 4.92 4.42
C ASN A 195 -14.46 6.36 4.57
N GLY A 196 -13.15 6.61 4.41
CA GLY A 196 -12.56 7.94 4.53
C GLY A 196 -12.20 8.36 5.95
N LYS A 197 -12.51 7.55 6.99
CA LYS A 197 -12.05 7.84 8.36
C LYS A 197 -10.53 7.72 8.44
N ASN A 198 -9.89 8.61 9.20
CA ASN A 198 -8.44 8.67 9.36
C ASN A 198 -8.04 8.57 10.83
N ARG A 199 -6.90 7.97 11.12
CA ARG A 199 -6.29 7.96 12.46
C ARG A 199 -4.79 8.27 12.37
N PHE A 200 -4.37 9.35 13.01
CA PHE A 200 -2.97 9.73 13.14
C PHE A 200 -2.49 9.38 14.56
N HIS A 201 -1.43 8.58 14.66
CA HIS A 201 -0.91 8.09 15.95
C HIS A 201 0.35 8.83 16.43
N ALA A 202 0.99 9.60 15.55
CA ALA A 202 2.25 10.29 15.82
C ALA A 202 2.18 11.76 15.40
N LEU A 203 1.11 12.46 15.81
CA LEU A 203 1.07 13.92 15.72
C LEU A 203 1.98 14.49 16.82
N ASN A 204 3.18 14.94 16.44
CA ASN A 204 3.98 15.80 17.30
C ASN A 204 3.37 17.20 17.23
N PHE A 205 2.39 17.45 18.09
CA PHE A 205 1.96 18.81 18.39
C PHE A 205 3.13 19.51 19.11
N ILE A 206 3.56 20.65 18.57
CA ILE A 206 4.43 21.56 19.32
C ILE A 206 3.63 21.95 20.57
N SER A 207 4.07 21.48 21.74
CA SER A 207 3.38 21.69 22.99
C SER A 207 3.28 23.18 23.29
N ASP A 208 2.07 23.73 23.22
CA ASP A 208 1.69 24.97 23.88
C ASP A 208 0.18 24.92 24.16
N THR A 209 -0.22 25.55 25.26
CA THR A 209 -1.59 25.59 25.76
C THR A 209 -2.52 26.26 24.75
N ILE A 210 -3.59 25.56 24.34
CA ILE A 210 -4.70 26.20 23.63
C ILE A 210 -5.63 26.78 24.71
N ASN A 211 -5.77 28.10 24.75
CA ASN A 211 -6.77 28.76 25.56
C ASN A 211 -8.07 28.84 24.74
N VAL A 212 -9.12 28.16 25.19
CA VAL A 212 -10.44 28.28 24.58
C VAL A 212 -11.36 29.03 25.54
N VAL A 213 -11.99 30.09 25.07
CA VAL A 213 -12.98 30.84 25.85
C VAL A 213 -14.35 30.25 25.58
N VAL A 214 -14.95 29.63 26.61
CA VAL A 214 -16.35 29.17 26.58
C VAL A 214 -17.09 29.92 27.68
N ASP A 215 -18.17 30.63 27.36
CA ASP A 215 -18.99 31.38 28.31
C ASP A 215 -18.20 32.33 29.24
N ASN A 216 -17.23 33.04 28.66
CA ASN A 216 -16.34 33.96 29.37
C ASN A 216 -15.38 33.27 30.38
N GLN A 217 -15.21 31.94 30.29
CA GLN A 217 -14.21 31.18 31.04
C GLN A 217 -13.06 30.76 30.12
N MET A 218 -11.84 31.07 30.55
CA MET A 218 -10.61 30.59 29.91
C MET A 218 -10.38 29.12 30.27
N ILE A 219 -10.40 28.24 29.28
CA ILE A 219 -10.06 26.82 29.43
C ILE A 219 -8.69 26.59 28.80
N SER A 220 -7.69 26.34 29.64
CA SER A 220 -6.36 25.90 29.21
C SER A 220 -6.40 24.41 28.90
N VAL A 221 -6.23 24.06 27.62
CA VAL A 221 -6.17 22.66 27.18
C VAL A 221 -4.70 22.26 27.06
N GLU A 222 -4.26 21.34 27.92
CA GLU A 222 -2.89 20.82 27.96
C GLU A 222 -2.64 19.77 26.86
N ASN A 223 -1.37 19.36 26.70
CA ASN A 223 -0.95 18.39 25.69
C ASN A 223 -1.74 17.06 25.78
N LEU A 224 -2.07 16.46 24.63
CA LEU A 224 -2.90 15.24 24.51
C LEU A 224 -4.33 15.37 25.07
N SER A 225 -4.80 16.58 25.35
CA SER A 225 -6.17 16.82 25.79
C SER A 225 -7.07 17.17 24.61
N TYR A 226 -8.32 16.73 24.66
CA TYR A 226 -9.37 17.12 23.71
C TYR A 226 -10.33 18.07 24.42
N LEU A 227 -10.76 19.14 23.75
CA LEU A 227 -11.77 20.03 24.29
C LEU A 227 -13.16 19.44 24.02
N LYS A 228 -13.80 18.91 25.06
CA LYS A 228 -15.18 18.45 25.01
C LYS A 228 -16.12 19.54 25.51
N ILE A 229 -16.88 20.13 24.60
CA ILE A 229 -17.94 21.08 24.95
C ILE A 229 -19.21 20.27 25.19
N LYS A 230 -19.79 20.39 26.39
CA LYS A 230 -21.05 19.73 26.77
C LYS A 230 -22.07 20.80 27.13
N ALA A 231 -23.14 20.90 26.34
CA ALA A 231 -24.31 21.69 26.68
C ALA A 231 -24.90 21.21 28.03
N SER A 232 -25.16 22.13 28.96
CA SER A 232 -25.82 21.79 30.22
C SER A 232 -27.34 21.92 30.10
N LEU A 233 -28.01 20.76 30.04
CA LEU A 233 -29.45 20.51 30.24
C LEU A 233 -30.44 21.01 29.15
N PRO A 234 -31.61 20.34 29.02
CA PRO A 234 -32.43 20.35 27.82
C PRO A 234 -33.51 21.41 27.93
N ASP A 235 -33.62 22.33 26.96
CA ASP A 235 -34.91 22.89 26.48
C ASP A 235 -34.80 24.17 25.65
N ILE A 236 -33.60 24.63 25.28
CA ILE A 236 -33.50 25.75 24.35
C ILE A 236 -32.47 25.41 23.29
N ALA A 237 -32.83 25.64 22.03
CA ALA A 237 -32.00 25.46 20.86
C ALA A 237 -30.84 26.46 20.89
N ASP A 238 -29.86 26.21 21.74
CA ASP A 238 -28.74 27.13 21.92
C ASP A 238 -27.60 26.72 20.98
N GLN A 239 -27.39 27.55 19.97
CA GLN A 239 -26.18 27.55 19.16
C GLN A 239 -24.99 27.80 20.07
N HIS A 240 -24.12 26.82 20.24
CA HIS A 240 -22.84 27.02 20.93
C HIS A 240 -21.85 27.67 19.98
N THR A 241 -21.52 28.95 20.22
CA THR A 241 -20.51 29.67 19.43
C THR A 241 -19.12 29.40 20.02
N LEU A 242 -18.24 28.77 19.24
CA LEU A 242 -16.84 28.59 19.61
C LEU A 242 -16.01 29.77 19.09
N ILE A 243 -15.52 30.63 19.97
CA ILE A 243 -14.62 31.74 19.60
C ILE A 243 -13.19 31.33 19.91
N LEU A 244 -12.41 31.06 18.86
CA LEU A 244 -10.97 30.77 18.97
C LEU A 244 -10.20 32.08 19.02
N SER A 245 -9.32 32.30 20.01
CA SER A 245 -8.49 33.51 20.06
C SER A 245 -7.36 33.50 19.03
N ASN A 246 -7.01 34.68 18.49
CA ASN A 246 -5.78 34.87 17.71
C ASN A 246 -4.54 34.49 18.54
N GLY A 247 -3.52 33.90 17.90
CA GLY A 247 -2.22 33.64 18.53
C GLY A 247 -1.74 32.19 18.54
N ILE A 248 -2.35 31.33 17.74
CA ILE A 248 -1.90 29.95 17.54
C ILE A 248 -0.73 29.92 16.53
N LYS A 249 0.29 29.07 16.76
CA LYS A 249 1.44 28.91 15.84
C LYS A 249 1.01 28.18 14.57
N THR A 250 1.56 28.57 13.40
CA THR A 250 1.37 27.86 12.13
C THR A 250 1.63 26.35 12.31
N GLY A 251 0.69 25.53 11.86
CA GLY A 251 0.75 24.06 11.90
C GLY A 251 0.02 23.40 13.08
N GLN A 252 -0.65 24.15 13.95
CA GLN A 252 -1.52 23.56 14.98
C GLN A 252 -2.82 23.03 14.36
N LEU A 253 -3.30 21.89 14.87
CA LEU A 253 -4.56 21.27 14.45
C LEU A 253 -5.61 21.36 15.55
N LEU A 254 -6.85 21.58 15.15
CA LEU A 254 -8.02 21.50 16.01
C LEU A 254 -8.86 20.29 15.58
N TYR A 255 -9.18 19.41 16.53
CA TYR A 255 -10.07 18.25 16.34
C TYR A 255 -11.38 18.51 17.08
N LEU A 256 -12.49 18.43 16.36
CA LEU A 256 -13.84 18.56 16.92
C LEU A 256 -14.67 17.34 16.53
N GLU A 257 -15.32 16.74 17.53
CA GLU A 257 -16.26 15.64 17.35
C GLU A 257 -17.59 16.02 17.99
N CYS A 258 -18.65 16.02 17.20
CA CYS A 258 -19.99 16.32 17.66
C CYS A 258 -20.68 15.03 18.11
N ILE A 259 -21.06 14.93 19.40
CA ILE A 259 -21.59 13.66 19.96
C ILE A 259 -23.11 13.74 20.20
N LEU A 260 -23.66 14.91 20.55
CA LEU A 260 -25.09 15.12 20.84
C LEU A 260 -25.50 16.56 20.48
N ASN A 261 -26.48 16.69 19.56
CA ASN A 261 -27.03 17.91 18.95
C ASN A 261 -26.07 18.75 18.08
N SER A 262 -26.63 19.62 17.22
CA SER A 262 -25.84 20.36 16.23
C SER A 262 -24.95 21.44 16.85
N CYS A 263 -23.66 21.47 16.49
CA CYS A 263 -22.74 22.55 16.85
C CYS A 263 -22.55 23.47 15.64
N GLN A 264 -22.70 24.78 15.81
CA GLN A 264 -22.47 25.74 14.74
C GLN A 264 -21.17 26.49 14.98
N PHE A 265 -20.30 26.50 13.98
CA PHE A 265 -19.13 27.37 13.97
C PHE A 265 -19.52 28.72 13.40
N LEU A 266 -19.58 29.76 14.23
CA LEU A 266 -19.89 31.12 13.80
C LEU A 266 -18.62 31.96 13.75
N ASP A 267 -18.43 32.61 12.60
CA ASP A 267 -17.42 33.65 12.39
C ASP A 267 -17.67 34.83 13.35
N GLY A 268 -16.69 35.10 14.22
CA GLY A 268 -16.68 36.27 15.07
C GLY A 268 -15.94 37.39 14.37
N SER A 269 -16.47 38.61 14.43
CA SER A 269 -16.03 39.82 13.68
C SER A 269 -14.56 40.27 13.83
N SER A 270 -13.67 39.48 14.44
CA SER A 270 -12.27 39.84 14.66
C SER A 270 -11.24 38.71 14.54
N ASN A 271 -11.58 37.48 14.14
CA ASN A 271 -10.59 36.40 14.02
C ASN A 271 -10.60 35.81 12.61
N ALA A 272 -9.41 35.48 12.11
CA ALA A 272 -9.19 35.25 10.69
C ALA A 272 -10.06 34.13 10.11
N GLU A 273 -10.59 34.44 8.93
CA GLU A 273 -11.73 33.83 8.27
C GLU A 273 -11.61 32.30 8.18
N LEU A 274 -12.61 31.58 8.69
CA LEU A 274 -12.91 30.26 8.17
C LEU A 274 -13.50 30.43 6.77
N THR A 275 -12.98 29.69 5.80
CA THR A 275 -13.46 29.77 4.41
C THR A 275 -14.94 29.38 4.27
N VAL A 276 -15.48 28.58 5.21
CA VAL A 276 -16.85 28.04 5.19
C VAL A 276 -17.37 27.82 6.62
N ASN A 277 -18.65 28.14 6.87
CA ASN A 277 -19.36 27.79 8.11
C ASN A 277 -19.85 26.35 8.05
N HIS A 278 -19.63 25.56 9.10
CA HIS A 278 -20.15 24.19 9.20
C HIS A 278 -21.20 24.10 10.31
N ASP A 279 -22.37 23.58 9.95
CA ASP A 279 -23.39 23.10 10.87
C ASP A 279 -23.13 21.61 11.16
N LEU A 280 -22.38 21.32 12.22
CA LEU A 280 -21.98 19.95 12.57
C LEU A 280 -23.14 19.22 13.23
N GLN A 281 -23.61 18.11 12.66
CA GLN A 281 -24.59 17.19 13.22
C GLN A 281 -23.94 16.18 14.18
N PRO A 282 -24.72 15.49 15.04
CA PRO A 282 -24.20 14.41 15.86
C PRO A 282 -23.55 13.34 14.97
N GLY A 283 -22.30 12.98 15.25
CA GLY A 283 -21.47 12.06 14.47
C GLY A 283 -20.47 12.73 13.53
N ASP A 284 -20.60 14.04 13.31
CA ASP A 284 -19.70 14.79 12.44
C ASP A 284 -18.35 15.03 13.09
N ILE A 285 -17.32 15.04 12.24
CA ILE A 285 -15.93 15.28 12.63
C ILE A 285 -15.36 16.39 11.75
N LEU A 286 -14.81 17.43 12.37
CA LEU A 286 -14.13 18.53 11.68
C LEU A 286 -12.70 18.64 12.17
N HIS A 287 -11.75 18.64 11.24
CA HIS A 287 -10.35 18.95 11.49
C HIS A 287 -9.95 20.23 10.75
N LEU A 288 -9.32 21.13 11.48
CA LEU A 288 -8.78 22.38 10.94
C LEU A 288 -7.26 22.44 11.21
N ILE A 289 -6.51 23.06 10.31
CA ILE A 289 -5.10 23.44 10.50
C ILE A 289 -4.94 24.94 10.39
N TRP A 290 -4.17 25.55 11.30
CA TRP A 290 -3.82 26.96 11.20
C TRP A 290 -2.60 27.15 10.28
N ASP A 291 -2.73 27.92 9.20
CA ASP A 291 -1.62 28.17 8.26
C ASP A 291 -0.75 29.39 8.62
N GLY A 292 -1.15 30.16 9.63
CA GLY A 292 -0.50 31.42 10.03
C GLY A 292 -1.34 32.65 9.73
N GLU A 293 -2.29 32.54 8.81
CA GLU A 293 -3.20 33.61 8.40
C GLU A 293 -4.67 33.24 8.60
N GLN A 294 -5.06 31.98 8.38
CA GLN A 294 -6.43 31.48 8.49
C GLN A 294 -6.50 30.02 8.97
N TRP A 295 -7.70 29.60 9.37
CA TRP A 295 -7.99 28.19 9.60
C TRP A 295 -8.38 27.50 8.29
N LEU A 296 -7.54 26.57 7.86
CA LEU A 296 -7.79 25.71 6.71
C LEU A 296 -8.50 24.43 7.16
N GLU A 297 -9.64 24.14 6.55
CA GLU A 297 -10.28 22.83 6.69
C GLU A 297 -9.42 21.77 5.99
N ILE A 298 -9.06 20.72 6.74
CA ILE A 298 -8.32 19.58 6.19
C ILE A 298 -9.15 18.30 6.16
N PHE A 299 -10.24 18.25 6.93
CA PHE A 299 -11.15 17.12 6.95
C PHE A 299 -12.49 17.53 7.54
N PHE A 300 -13.56 17.21 6.84
CA PHE A 300 -14.92 17.22 7.35
C PHE A 300 -15.59 15.88 7.02
N SER A 301 -16.21 15.27 8.02
CA SER A 301 -17.06 14.09 7.88
C SER A 301 -18.47 14.49 8.28
N ASP A 302 -19.41 14.40 7.35
CA ASP A 302 -20.85 14.43 7.60
C ASP A 302 -21.31 12.98 7.77
N ASN A 303 -21.48 12.57 9.03
CA ASN A 303 -21.92 11.24 9.46
C ASN A 303 -21.38 10.03 8.66
#